data_AF-A0A178WB14-F1
#
_entry.id   AF-A0A178WB14-F1
#
_cell.length_a   1.000
_cell.length_b   1.000
_cell.length_c   1.000
_cell.angle_alpha   90.00
_cell.angle_beta   90.00
_cell.angle_gamma   90.00
#
_symmetry.space_group_name_H-M   'P 1'
#
loop_
_entity.id
_entity.type
_entity.pdbx_description
1 polymer ?
#
loop_
_entity_poly.entity_id
_entity_poly.type
_entity_poly.pdbx_seq_one_letter_code
_entity_poly.pdbx_strand_id
1 'polypeptide(L)'
;MLSSCAFADSVSLDCVYYIYTCVLICLIGALINALGAVSLGAPIGMQSLSKTIHWSFLMSVFTVVPATAVLGASWIDWHRIFASLKPIGIIEHMLLVPAYGAIIGGWFGAWPMPLDWERPWQEWPICVCYGAIGGYIGGQMVSLLTFLSEHKNLKLA
;
A
#
# COMPACT_ATOMS: atom_id res chain seq x y z
N MET A 1 -31.68 -1.25 -26.57
CA MET A 1 -31.95 -0.46 -25.34
C MET A 1 -31.96 -1.33 -24.08
N LEU A 2 -32.79 -2.37 -23.97
CA LEU A 2 -32.82 -3.24 -22.78
C LEU A 2 -31.48 -3.94 -22.46
N SER A 3 -30.74 -4.40 -23.48
CA SER A 3 -29.41 -5.02 -23.28
C SER A 3 -28.32 -4.03 -22.83
N SER A 4 -28.47 -2.74 -23.13
CA SER A 4 -27.51 -1.70 -22.73
C SER A 4 -27.76 -1.24 -21.29
N CYS A 5 -29.01 -1.22 -20.84
CA CYS A 5 -29.36 -0.96 -19.44
C CYS A 5 -28.89 -2.10 -18.53
N ALA A 6 -29.17 -3.36 -18.87
CA ALA A 6 -28.71 -4.50 -18.08
C ALA A 6 -27.17 -4.60 -18.00
N PHE A 7 -26.48 -4.22 -19.07
CA PHE A 7 -25.01 -4.12 -19.07
C PHE A 7 -24.51 -2.97 -18.17
N ALA A 8 -25.13 -1.79 -18.26
CA ALA A 8 -24.80 -0.66 -17.38
C ALA A 8 -25.11 -0.97 -15.90
N ASP A 9 -26.19 -1.68 -15.61
CA ASP A 9 -26.57 -2.12 -14.27
C ASP A 9 -25.59 -3.18 -13.73
N SER A 10 -25.12 -4.11 -14.57
CA SER A 10 -24.09 -5.07 -14.18
C SER A 10 -22.73 -4.40 -13.89
N VAL A 11 -22.31 -3.46 -14.74
CA VAL A 11 -21.07 -2.68 -14.55
C VAL A 11 -21.17 -1.79 -13.30
N SER A 12 -22.34 -1.22 -13.04
CA SER A 12 -22.62 -0.44 -11.82
C SER A 12 -22.50 -1.31 -10.56
N LEU A 13 -23.09 -2.50 -10.57
CA LEU A 13 -23.05 -3.43 -9.44
C LEU A 13 -21.63 -3.93 -9.16
N ASP A 14 -20.87 -4.25 -10.22
CA ASP A 14 -19.47 -4.67 -10.12
C ASP A 14 -18.59 -3.54 -9.56
N CYS A 15 -18.75 -2.30 -10.04
CA CYS A 15 -18.04 -1.14 -9.50
C CYS A 15 -18.35 -0.91 -8.01
N VAL A 16 -19.62 -1.01 -7.61
CA VAL A 16 -20.02 -0.87 -6.20
C VAL A 16 -19.41 -1.99 -5.35
N TYR A 17 -19.39 -3.22 -5.84
CA TYR A 17 -18.77 -4.36 -5.16
C TYR A 17 -17.25 -4.18 -5.01
N TYR A 18 -16.56 -3.69 -6.04
CA TYR A 18 -15.13 -3.38 -5.96
C TYR A 18 -14.85 -2.25 -4.97
N ILE A 19 -15.63 -1.17 -4.99
CA ILE A 19 -15.47 -0.07 -4.03
C ILE A 19 -15.68 -0.57 -2.60
N TYR A 20 -16.72 -1.38 -2.36
CA TYR A 20 -16.99 -1.95 -1.05
C TYR A 20 -15.83 -2.85 -0.58
N THR A 21 -15.31 -3.70 -1.47
CA THR A 21 -14.16 -4.56 -1.19
C THR A 21 -12.90 -3.74 -0.89
N CYS A 22 -12.59 -2.71 -1.69
CA CYS A 22 -11.50 -1.77 -1.43
C CYS A 22 -11.60 -1.16 -0.04
N VAL A 23 -12.78 -0.64 0.33
CA VAL A 23 -13.00 -0.01 1.64
C VAL A 23 -12.81 -1.02 2.76
N LEU A 24 -13.38 -2.22 2.64
CA LEU A 24 -13.21 -3.27 3.66
C LEU A 24 -11.74 -3.68 3.83
N ILE A 25 -11.02 -3.93 2.73
CA ILE A 25 -9.60 -4.31 2.80
C ILE A 25 -8.76 -3.14 3.34
N CYS A 26 -9.09 -1.88 3.01
CA CYS A 26 -8.43 -0.71 3.58
C CYS A 26 -8.65 -0.61 5.10
N LEU A 27 -9.84 -0.91 5.60
CA LEU A 27 -10.11 -0.88 7.04
C LEU A 27 -9.39 -2.01 7.77
N ILE A 28 -9.37 -3.22 7.19
CA ILE A 28 -8.65 -4.36 7.74
C ILE A 28 -7.14 -4.09 7.72
N GLY A 29 -6.61 -3.58 6.62
CA GLY A 29 -5.19 -3.21 6.47
C GLY A 29 -4.79 -2.10 7.44
N ALA A 30 -5.63 -1.08 7.62
CA ALA A 30 -5.40 -0.04 8.62
C ALA A 30 -5.39 -0.62 10.05
N LEU A 31 -6.29 -1.56 10.37
CA LEU A 31 -6.28 -2.22 11.67
C LEU A 31 -4.99 -3.01 11.91
N ILE A 32 -4.54 -3.79 10.91
CA ILE A 32 -3.30 -4.56 10.98
C ILE A 32 -2.09 -3.63 11.16
N ASN A 33 -2.01 -2.54 10.40
CA ASN A 33 -0.94 -1.55 10.52
C ASN A 33 -0.94 -0.86 11.90
N ALA A 34 -2.12 -0.52 12.42
CA ALA A 34 -2.25 0.08 13.75
C ALA A 34 -1.77 -0.87 14.85
N LEU A 35 -2.19 -2.15 14.79
CA LEU A 35 -1.74 -3.19 15.71
C LEU A 35 -0.22 -3.43 15.60
N GLY A 36 0.30 -3.46 14.37
CA GLY A 36 1.74 -3.55 14.09
C GLY A 36 2.51 -2.40 14.74
N ALA A 37 2.08 -1.16 14.52
CA ALA A 37 2.69 0.02 15.14
C ALA A 37 2.67 -0.06 16.68
N VAL A 38 1.53 -0.43 17.28
CA VAL A 38 1.42 -0.59 18.74
C VAL A 38 2.36 -1.67 19.27
N SER A 39 2.46 -2.81 18.56
CA SER A 39 3.38 -3.90 18.93
C SER A 39 4.86 -3.51 18.83
N LEU A 40 5.20 -2.59 17.92
CA LEU A 40 6.54 -2.05 17.73
C LEU A 40 6.86 -0.88 18.69
N GLY A 41 5.94 -0.54 19.60
CA GLY A 41 6.16 0.45 20.65
C GLY A 41 5.56 1.83 20.37
N ALA A 42 4.60 1.94 19.45
CA ALA A 42 3.90 3.21 19.22
C ALA A 42 3.15 3.68 20.49
N PRO A 43 3.13 5.00 20.76
CA PRO A 43 2.50 5.55 21.96
C PRO A 43 0.97 5.34 21.96
N ILE A 44 0.45 4.75 23.03
CA ILE A 44 -0.97 4.35 23.22
C ILE A 44 -1.85 5.42 23.91
N GLY A 45 -1.41 6.68 23.98
CA GLY A 45 -2.20 7.77 24.55
C GLY A 45 -3.38 8.20 23.68
N MET A 46 -4.40 8.82 24.28
CA MET A 46 -5.61 9.23 23.52
C MET A 46 -5.33 10.23 22.39
N GLN A 47 -4.35 11.12 22.56
CA GLN A 47 -3.94 12.06 21.51
C GLN A 47 -3.05 11.39 20.44
N SER A 48 -2.26 10.39 20.80
CA SER A 48 -1.39 9.67 19.86
C SER A 48 -2.13 8.58 19.07
N LEU A 49 -3.24 8.05 19.59
CA LEU A 49 -4.11 7.12 18.87
C LEU A 49 -4.66 7.73 17.57
N SER A 50 -5.12 8.99 17.61
CA SER A 50 -5.57 9.69 16.40
C SER A 50 -4.46 9.75 15.36
N LYS A 51 -3.24 10.09 15.77
CA LYS A 51 -2.06 10.11 14.88
C LYS A 51 -1.77 8.72 14.28
N THR A 52 -1.83 7.66 15.09
CA THR A 52 -1.63 6.27 14.64
C THR A 52 -2.70 5.82 13.64
N ILE A 53 -3.97 6.21 13.84
CA ILE A 53 -5.06 5.89 12.91
C ILE A 53 -4.82 6.54 11.55
N HIS A 54 -4.48 7.83 11.51
CA HIS A 54 -4.19 8.52 10.26
C HIS A 54 -3.00 7.88 9.52
N TRP A 55 -1.94 7.52 10.24
CA TRP A 55 -0.80 6.81 9.66
C TRP A 55 -1.18 5.43 9.12
N SER A 56 -1.97 4.67 9.88
CA SER A 56 -2.38 3.32 9.47
C SER A 56 -3.28 3.34 8.25
N PHE A 57 -4.14 4.36 8.14
CA PHE A 57 -4.94 4.61 6.95
C PHE A 57 -4.06 4.97 5.75
N LEU A 58 -3.07 5.85 5.92
CA LEU A 58 -2.11 6.21 4.87
C LEU A 58 -1.38 4.97 4.34
N MET A 59 -0.84 4.14 5.23
CA MET A 59 -0.17 2.89 4.87
C MET A 59 -1.10 1.93 4.15
N SER A 60 -2.34 1.79 4.61
CA SER A 60 -3.30 0.91 3.94
C SER A 60 -3.71 1.44 2.57
N VAL A 61 -3.81 2.75 2.37
CA VAL A 61 -4.12 3.33 1.06
C VAL A 61 -3.00 3.04 0.06
N PHE A 62 -1.73 3.18 0.46
CA PHE A 62 -0.60 2.90 -0.44
C PHE A 62 -0.50 1.43 -0.86
N THR A 63 -0.92 0.49 -0.02
CA THR A 63 -0.84 -0.94 -0.34
C THR A 63 -2.09 -1.49 -1.01
N VAL A 64 -3.28 -1.04 -0.58
CA VAL A 64 -4.56 -1.66 -0.95
C VAL A 64 -5.17 -1.04 -2.21
N VAL A 65 -5.13 0.29 -2.35
CA VAL A 65 -5.79 0.97 -3.48
C VAL A 65 -5.23 0.53 -4.84
N PRO A 66 -3.91 0.56 -5.09
CA PRO A 66 -3.39 0.14 -6.38
C PRO A 66 -3.57 -1.38 -6.59
N ALA A 67 -3.45 -2.18 -5.53
CA ALA A 67 -3.60 -3.64 -5.62
C ALA A 67 -5.04 -4.07 -5.96
N THR A 68 -6.03 -3.50 -5.28
CA THR A 68 -7.44 -3.87 -5.50
C THR A 68 -7.96 -3.34 -6.84
N ALA A 69 -7.45 -2.21 -7.31
CA ALA A 69 -7.80 -1.66 -8.63
C ALA A 69 -7.36 -2.57 -9.80
N VAL A 70 -6.31 -3.37 -9.62
CA VAL A 70 -5.77 -4.24 -10.68
C VAL A 70 -6.14 -5.70 -10.47
N LEU A 71 -6.05 -6.22 -9.24
CA LEU A 71 -6.26 -7.63 -8.92
C LEU A 71 -7.72 -7.95 -8.55
N GLY A 72 -8.51 -6.93 -8.25
CA GLY A 72 -9.86 -7.09 -7.75
C GLY A 72 -9.90 -7.79 -6.39
N ALA A 73 -10.95 -8.60 -6.16
CA ALA A 73 -11.24 -9.28 -4.90
C ALA A 73 -10.69 -10.73 -4.83
N SER A 74 -9.87 -11.16 -5.80
CA SER A 74 -9.40 -12.55 -5.91
C SER A 74 -8.41 -12.93 -4.81
N TRP A 75 -8.85 -13.68 -3.80
CA TRP A 75 -8.00 -14.12 -2.69
C TRP A 75 -6.74 -14.89 -3.14
N ILE A 76 -6.86 -15.69 -4.21
CA ILE A 76 -5.75 -16.48 -4.75
C ILE A 76 -4.64 -15.57 -5.28
N ASP A 77 -5.00 -14.52 -6.02
CA ASP A 77 -4.04 -13.57 -6.57
C ASP A 77 -3.40 -12.71 -5.49
N TRP A 78 -4.19 -12.25 -4.52
CA TRP A 78 -3.68 -11.54 -3.35
C TRP A 78 -2.65 -12.36 -2.58
N HIS A 79 -2.96 -13.63 -2.28
CA HIS A 79 -2.04 -14.50 -1.55
C HIS A 79 -0.78 -14.81 -2.38
N ARG A 80 -0.92 -15.06 -3.69
CA ARG A 80 0.22 -15.33 -4.57
C ARG A 80 1.17 -14.13 -4.67
N ILE A 81 0.63 -12.93 -4.79
CA ILE A 81 1.42 -11.71 -5.01
C ILE A 81 2.07 -11.25 -3.71
N PHE A 82 1.30 -11.12 -2.63
CA PHE A 82 1.82 -10.59 -1.36
C PHE A 82 2.44 -11.66 -0.46
N ALA A 83 1.84 -12.84 -0.30
CA ALA A 83 2.39 -13.86 0.61
C ALA A 83 3.47 -14.71 -0.07
N SER A 84 3.30 -15.05 -1.35
CA SER A 84 4.27 -15.88 -2.07
C SER A 84 5.35 -15.09 -2.82
N LEU A 85 5.24 -13.75 -2.90
CA LEU A 85 6.19 -12.89 -3.63
C LEU A 85 6.45 -13.37 -5.08
N LYS A 86 5.42 -13.92 -5.74
CA LYS A 86 5.50 -14.47 -7.10
C LYS A 86 4.66 -13.63 -8.09
N PRO A 87 5.11 -12.40 -8.45
CA PRO A 87 4.49 -11.65 -9.52
C PRO A 87 4.74 -12.36 -10.85
N ILE A 88 3.68 -12.64 -11.61
CA ILE A 88 3.74 -13.27 -12.94
C ILE A 88 3.90 -12.21 -14.02
N GLY A 89 3.32 -11.02 -13.80
CA GLY A 89 3.30 -9.92 -14.76
C GLY A 89 4.06 -8.69 -14.30
N ILE A 90 4.47 -7.86 -15.27
CA ILE A 90 5.12 -6.58 -14.99
C ILE A 90 4.23 -5.65 -14.16
N ILE A 91 2.91 -5.66 -14.40
CA ILE A 91 1.93 -4.87 -13.64
C ILE A 91 1.91 -5.31 -12.17
N GLU A 92 1.93 -6.61 -11.89
CA GLU A 92 1.97 -7.12 -10.50
C GLU A 92 3.26 -6.70 -9.79
N HIS A 93 4.38 -6.68 -10.50
CA HIS A 93 5.65 -6.14 -9.99
C HIS A 93 5.55 -4.63 -9.71
N MET A 94 4.86 -3.87 -10.55
CA MET A 94 4.62 -2.45 -10.33
C MET A 94 3.75 -2.15 -9.10
N LEU A 95 2.95 -3.11 -8.64
CA LEU A 95 2.14 -2.97 -7.42
C LEU A 95 2.92 -3.40 -6.17
N LEU A 96 3.68 -4.49 -6.30
CA LEU A 96 4.41 -5.09 -5.19
C LEU A 96 5.57 -4.21 -4.71
N VAL A 97 6.40 -3.72 -5.63
CA VAL A 97 7.63 -3.00 -5.28
C VAL A 97 7.37 -1.69 -4.51
N PRO A 98 6.39 -0.84 -4.88
CA PRO A 98 6.02 0.34 -4.08
C PRO A 98 5.42 -0.01 -2.72
N ALA A 99 4.59 -1.05 -2.65
CA ALA A 99 3.96 -1.49 -1.40
C ALA A 99 5.02 -1.96 -0.38
N TYR A 100 5.97 -2.80 -0.83
CA TYR A 100 7.10 -3.22 0.00
C TYR A 100 8.06 -2.06 0.28
N GLY A 101 8.27 -1.16 -0.69
CA GLY A 101 9.02 0.06 -0.52
C GLY A 101 8.48 0.93 0.62
N ALA A 102 7.16 1.11 0.71
CA ALA A 102 6.51 1.84 1.79
C ALA A 102 6.74 1.19 3.17
N ILE A 103 6.66 -0.14 3.26
CA ILE A 103 6.90 -0.88 4.51
C ILE A 103 8.35 -0.73 4.96
N ILE A 104 9.30 -0.99 4.05
CA ILE A 104 10.74 -0.87 4.33
C ILE A 104 11.11 0.57 4.67
N GLY A 105 10.58 1.53 3.91
CA GLY A 105 10.79 2.95 4.15
C GLY A 105 10.22 3.40 5.49
N GLY A 106 9.02 2.95 5.86
CA GLY A 106 8.43 3.22 7.17
C GLY A 106 9.27 2.64 8.31
N TRP A 107 9.79 1.42 8.13
CA TRP A 107 10.69 0.79 9.10
C TRP A 107 11.99 1.59 9.29
N PHE A 108 12.64 2.02 8.20
CA PHE A 108 13.81 2.90 8.28
C PHE A 108 13.47 4.25 8.92
N GLY A 109 12.27 4.78 8.64
CA GLY A 109 11.74 5.99 9.27
C GLY A 109 11.50 5.85 10.77
N ALA A 110 11.42 4.64 11.32
CA ALA A 110 11.27 4.43 12.77
C ALA A 110 12.62 4.55 13.52
N TRP A 111 13.75 4.33 12.85
CA TRP A 111 15.07 4.33 13.48
C TRP A 111 15.45 5.67 14.13
N PRO A 112 15.16 6.84 13.55
CA PRO A 112 15.50 8.12 14.18
C PRO A 112 14.70 8.41 15.46
N MET A 113 13.62 7.67 15.77
CA MET A 113 12.75 7.95 16.91
C MET A 113 13.42 7.64 18.27
N PRO A 114 14.03 6.46 18.51
CA PRO A 114 14.76 6.17 19.77
C PRO A 114 15.91 7.11 20.11
N LEU A 115 16.48 7.80 19.12
CA LEU A 115 17.62 8.70 19.33
C LEU A 115 17.20 10.05 19.92
N ASP A 116 15.88 10.34 19.91
CA ASP A 116 15.18 11.49 20.49
C ASP A 116 16.09 12.70 20.78
N TRP A 117 16.44 13.44 19.72
CA TRP A 117 17.19 14.69 19.81
C TRP A 117 16.28 15.87 20.19
N GLU A 118 15.13 15.59 20.82
CA GLU A 118 14.08 16.55 21.18
C GLU A 118 13.60 17.39 19.98
N ARG A 119 13.59 16.80 18.77
CA ARG A 119 13.17 17.51 17.56
C ARG A 119 11.74 17.16 17.19
N PRO A 120 10.93 18.15 16.78
CA PRO A 120 9.53 17.91 16.42
C PRO A 120 9.36 16.96 15.22
N TRP A 121 10.39 16.81 14.38
CA TRP A 121 10.34 15.87 13.26
C TRP A 121 10.50 14.40 13.70
N GLN A 122 11.07 14.13 14.89
CA GLN A 122 11.23 12.79 15.47
C GLN A 122 9.96 12.26 16.14
N GLU A 123 8.93 13.11 16.27
CA GLU A 123 7.68 12.69 16.89
C GLU A 123 6.95 11.63 16.07
N TRP A 124 6.30 10.69 16.76
CA TRP A 124 5.35 9.78 16.14
C TRP A 124 4.15 10.54 15.55
N PRO A 125 3.76 10.31 14.27
CA PRO A 125 4.24 9.31 13.30
C PRO A 125 5.10 9.93 12.18
N ILE A 126 5.66 11.13 12.38
CA ILE A 126 6.19 12.00 11.33
C ILE A 126 7.37 11.34 10.59
N CYS A 127 8.40 10.83 11.29
CA CYS A 127 9.51 10.14 10.61
C CYS A 127 9.06 8.92 9.82
N VAL A 128 8.15 8.12 10.38
CA VAL A 128 7.65 6.88 9.75
C VAL A 128 6.78 7.20 8.55
N CYS A 129 5.97 8.27 8.59
CA CYS A 129 5.24 8.79 7.42
C CYS A 129 6.21 9.17 6.28
N TYR A 130 7.23 9.99 6.58
CA TYR A 130 8.19 10.43 5.56
C TYR A 130 9.00 9.25 5.01
N GLY A 131 9.41 8.32 5.88
CA GLY A 131 10.06 7.08 5.48
C GLY A 131 9.17 6.26 4.54
N ALA A 132 7.90 6.05 4.89
CA ALA A 132 6.96 5.29 4.08
C ALA A 132 6.69 5.96 2.72
N ILE A 133 6.48 7.29 2.69
CA ILE A 133 6.29 8.04 1.44
C ILE A 133 7.55 7.95 0.57
N GLY A 134 8.73 8.16 1.15
CA GLY A 134 10.00 8.08 0.44
C GLY A 134 10.25 6.66 -0.11
N GLY A 135 9.95 5.64 0.68
CA GLY A 135 10.03 4.23 0.27
C GLY A 135 9.03 3.89 -0.83
N TYR A 136 7.81 4.40 -0.79
CA TYR A 136 6.80 4.23 -1.84
C TYR A 136 7.26 4.86 -3.16
N ILE A 137 7.73 6.12 -3.12
CA ILE A 137 8.27 6.82 -4.29
C ILE A 137 9.49 6.09 -4.84
N GLY A 138 10.41 5.65 -3.97
CA GLY A 138 11.56 4.85 -4.36
C GLY A 138 11.15 3.54 -5.05
N GLY A 139 10.16 2.83 -4.50
CA GLY A 139 9.62 1.62 -5.11
C GLY A 139 8.95 1.88 -6.46
N GLN A 140 8.23 2.99 -6.63
CA GLN A 140 7.69 3.41 -7.92
C GLN A 140 8.79 3.66 -8.95
N MET A 141 9.89 4.31 -8.55
CA MET A 141 11.04 4.53 -9.42
C MET A 141 11.70 3.22 -9.85
N VAL A 142 11.92 2.30 -8.92
CA VAL A 142 12.48 0.96 -9.22
C VAL A 142 11.57 0.20 -10.19
N SER A 143 10.27 0.19 -9.91
CA SER A 143 9.26 -0.40 -10.78
C SER A 143 9.32 0.17 -12.22
N LEU A 144 9.38 1.50 -12.37
CA LEU A 144 9.51 2.16 -13.68
C LEU A 144 10.82 1.80 -14.38
N LEU A 145 11.94 1.75 -13.64
CA LEU A 145 13.24 1.37 -14.21
C LEU A 145 13.24 -0.08 -14.72
N THR A 146 12.65 -1.01 -13.97
CA THR A 146 12.53 -2.41 -14.40
C THR A 146 11.68 -2.53 -15.67
N PHE A 147 10.55 -1.84 -15.75
CA PHE A 147 9.71 -1.79 -16.95
C PHE A 147 10.46 -1.24 -18.17
N LEU A 148 11.20 -0.14 -18.01
CA LEU A 148 11.98 0.45 -19.09
C LEU A 148 13.13 -0.45 -19.54
N SER A 149 13.76 -1.17 -18.61
CA SER A 149 14.81 -2.15 -18.90
C SER A 149 14.29 -3.30 -19.76
N GLU A 150 13.17 -3.90 -19.37
CA GLU A 150 12.51 -4.98 -20.12
C GLU A 150 12.13 -4.53 -21.54
N HIS A 151 11.55 -3.34 -21.67
CA HIS A 151 11.17 -2.80 -22.97
C HIS A 151 12.38 -2.52 -23.89
N LYS A 152 13.53 -2.12 -23.33
CA LYS A 152 14.78 -1.98 -24.10
C LYS A 152 15.31 -3.34 -24.57
N ASN A 153 15.30 -4.34 -23.70
CA ASN A 153 15.77 -5.69 -24.03
C ASN A 153 14.95 -6.31 -25.16
N LEU A 154 13.62 -6.11 -25.16
CA LEU A 154 12.73 -6.57 -26.23
C LEU A 154 12.98 -5.91 -27.60
N LYS A 155 13.55 -4.69 -27.62
CA LYS A 155 13.91 -4.00 -28.88
C LYS A 155 15.29 -4.35 -29.41
N LEU A 156 16.12 -5.01 -28.59
CA LEU A 156 17.49 -5.39 -28.93
C LEU A 156 17.62 -6.85 -29.35
N ALA A 157 16.58 -7.67 -29.12
CA ALA A 157 16.46 -9.07 -29.55
C ALA A 157 15.74 -9.18 -30.90
#